data_AF-A0AAV1I717-F1
#
_entry.id   AF-A0AAV1I717-F1
#
_cell.length_a   1.000
_cell.length_b   1.000
_cell.length_c   1.000
_cell.angle_alpha   90.00
_cell.angle_beta   90.00
_cell.angle_gamma   90.00
#
_symmetry.space_group_name_H-M   'P 1'
#
loop_
_entity.id
_entity.type
_entity.pdbx_description
1 polymer ?
#
loop_
_entity_poly.entity_id
_entity_poly.type
_entity_poly.pdbx_seq_one_letter_code
_entity_poly.pdbx_strand_id
1 'polypeptide(L)'
;MAGRPVADSASYEMPVPMQYQQTLQKAFTVAGIGLHSGDFATVRVRPAFAGEGRYFVRVPDGTLDPEEAKKLERSLDEADAEAQERMAEQEERLTKLFLDFLGAQDDGYQGSFEEYHWDRFGEESPTVPVRRALQASDEDARIVRRSSNEETVTASLENVAARQSLLTSLSSDDMHVHSVEALLSALECCGVNNARIEVEGGGELPTLDGSAMGWAINIIVAGVHAAYPSAKSQEPQALRQLKPSQMVTVSKGDSYITLYPSDTLKISCGVDHAKEAPIIGRQWFSWAPFEDEHYRWLISPARTFFTSMKNVFELRARGLIKGGTVGAALIAYGHGWYEPDLLHFEADEPARHKIIDLTGDLALLATPGTRGLPIGHITAHNADHALNIEFAVAMQEACSEQDYVEAAPQLLPQGSEEEEEQQQQQQEQTA
;
A
#
# COMPACT_ATOMS: atom_id res chain seq x y z
N MET A 1 -17.13 -11.28 44.38
CA MET A 1 -15.79 -10.89 43.89
C MET A 1 -15.96 -10.58 42.42
N ALA A 2 -15.74 -9.32 42.04
CA ALA A 2 -15.89 -8.86 40.67
C ALA A 2 -14.80 -9.50 39.78
N GLY A 3 -15.22 -10.22 38.74
CA GLY A 3 -14.33 -10.75 37.71
C GLY A 3 -13.76 -9.59 36.89
N ARG A 4 -12.44 -9.59 36.70
CA ARG A 4 -11.76 -8.67 35.80
C ARG A 4 -12.19 -8.96 34.35
N PRO A 5 -12.43 -7.94 33.51
CA PRO A 5 -12.66 -8.15 32.08
C PRO A 5 -11.37 -8.66 31.43
N VAL A 6 -11.49 -9.68 30.60
CA VAL A 6 -10.46 -10.17 29.68
C VAL A 6 -10.29 -9.10 28.61
N ALA A 7 -9.05 -8.66 28.37
CA ALA A 7 -8.74 -7.67 27.36
C ALA A 7 -8.84 -8.30 25.96
N ASP A 8 -9.60 -7.65 25.07
CA ASP A 8 -9.75 -8.01 23.66
C ASP A 8 -8.40 -8.20 22.96
N SER A 9 -8.32 -9.28 22.19
CA SER A 9 -7.26 -9.56 21.22
C SER A 9 -7.34 -8.57 20.07
N ALA A 10 -6.37 -7.66 19.96
CA ALA A 10 -6.23 -6.79 18.81
C ALA A 10 -5.80 -7.62 17.59
N SER A 11 -6.71 -7.89 16.67
CA SER A 11 -6.40 -8.28 15.30
C SER A 11 -5.56 -7.15 14.68
N TYR A 12 -4.44 -7.50 14.05
CA TYR A 12 -3.67 -6.56 13.24
C TYR A 12 -4.36 -6.39 11.88
N GLU A 13 -5.62 -5.95 11.93
CA GLU A 13 -6.34 -5.48 10.76
C GLU A 13 -5.66 -4.22 10.25
N MET A 14 -5.55 -4.11 8.92
CA MET A 14 -5.19 -2.85 8.30
C MET A 14 -6.17 -1.78 8.83
N PRO A 15 -5.69 -0.62 9.30
CA PRO A 15 -6.58 0.41 9.80
C PRO A 15 -7.50 0.83 8.66
N VAL A 16 -8.76 0.41 8.77
CA VAL A 16 -9.77 0.66 7.75
C VAL A 16 -9.88 2.18 7.56
N PRO A 17 -9.91 2.67 6.32
CA PRO A 17 -10.32 4.01 5.95
C PRO A 17 -11.53 4.48 6.74
N MET A 18 -11.27 5.33 7.74
CA MET A 18 -12.35 5.94 8.51
C MET A 18 -12.94 7.09 7.69
N GLN A 19 -14.18 7.45 7.99
CA GLN A 19 -14.85 8.67 7.52
C GLN A 19 -14.11 9.97 7.90
N TYR A 20 -13.03 9.87 8.68
CA TYR A 20 -12.21 10.97 9.16
C TYR A 20 -10.81 10.90 8.59
N GLN A 21 -10.16 12.05 8.52
CA GLN A 21 -8.74 12.15 8.25
C GLN A 21 -7.95 11.35 9.29
N GLN A 22 -6.89 10.70 8.85
CA GLN A 22 -6.07 9.82 9.67
C GLN A 22 -4.58 10.21 9.59
N THR A 23 -3.83 9.82 10.62
CA THR A 23 -2.38 9.97 10.75
C THR A 23 -1.78 8.78 11.51
N LEU A 24 -0.46 8.69 11.59
CA LEU A 24 0.23 7.64 12.34
C LEU A 24 0.04 7.81 13.85
N GLN A 25 0.03 6.71 14.61
CA GLN A 25 0.00 6.74 16.07
C GLN A 25 1.37 7.03 16.69
N LYS A 26 2.45 6.59 16.03
CA LYS A 26 3.83 6.89 16.40
C LYS A 26 4.69 7.04 15.14
N ALA A 27 5.82 7.72 15.28
CA ALA A 27 6.78 7.81 14.19
C ALA A 27 7.47 6.47 13.90
N PHE A 28 7.96 6.30 12.67
CA PHE A 28 8.88 5.23 12.30
C PHE A 28 10.00 5.78 11.40
N THR A 29 11.15 5.11 11.41
CA THR A 29 12.34 5.51 10.66
C THR A 29 12.79 4.35 9.77
N VAL A 30 13.11 4.66 8.52
CA VAL A 30 13.61 3.72 7.51
C VAL A 30 14.88 4.32 6.90
N ALA A 31 15.91 3.51 6.67
CA ALA A 31 17.14 3.98 6.05
C ALA A 31 17.57 3.01 4.94
N GLY A 32 18.21 3.55 3.90
CA GLY A 32 18.69 2.71 2.80
C GLY A 32 19.22 3.52 1.63
N ILE A 33 19.36 2.84 0.49
CA ILE A 33 19.95 3.40 -0.72
C ILE A 33 18.84 3.71 -1.72
N GLY A 34 18.88 4.89 -2.33
CA GLY A 34 18.02 5.24 -3.44
C GLY A 34 18.41 4.47 -4.71
N LEU A 35 17.42 3.95 -5.44
CA LEU A 35 17.62 3.13 -6.64
C LEU A 35 18.50 3.86 -7.66
N HIS A 36 18.13 5.09 -8.03
CA HIS A 36 18.69 5.80 -9.16
C HIS A 36 20.02 6.48 -8.84
N SER A 37 20.05 7.28 -7.77
CA SER A 37 21.20 8.04 -7.30
C SER A 37 22.29 7.12 -6.75
N GLY A 38 21.90 6.04 -6.07
CA GLY A 38 22.82 5.23 -5.25
C GLY A 38 23.24 5.93 -3.96
N ASP A 39 22.63 7.07 -3.64
CA ASP A 39 22.91 7.81 -2.41
C ASP A 39 22.14 7.19 -1.24
N PHE A 40 22.73 7.27 -0.05
CA PHE A 40 22.10 6.83 1.19
C PHE A 40 21.17 7.92 1.71
N ALA A 41 19.99 7.52 2.16
CA ALA A 41 19.01 8.40 2.79
C ALA A 41 18.39 7.74 4.01
N THR A 42 18.04 8.57 5.00
CA THR A 42 17.22 8.16 6.15
C THR A 42 15.92 8.95 6.10
N VAL A 43 14.81 8.26 6.29
CA VAL A 43 13.46 8.81 6.19
C VAL A 43 12.71 8.50 7.47
N ARG A 44 12.21 9.52 8.15
CA ARG A 44 11.34 9.37 9.32
C ARG A 44 9.95 9.89 9.01
N VAL A 45 8.94 9.04 9.15
CA VAL A 45 7.54 9.43 8.95
C VAL A 45 6.91 9.67 10.32
N ARG A 46 6.37 10.87 10.52
CA ARG A 46 5.78 11.31 11.81
C ARG A 46 4.29 11.61 11.67
N PRO A 47 3.54 11.48 12.79
CA PRO A 47 2.17 11.99 12.88
C PRO A 47 2.09 13.48 12.54
N ALA A 48 1.01 13.89 11.89
CA ALA A 48 0.71 15.28 11.50
C ALA A 48 -0.73 15.66 11.86
N PHE A 49 -1.01 16.96 12.00
CA PHE A 49 -2.36 17.42 12.31
C PHE A 49 -3.32 17.24 11.13
N ALA A 50 -4.62 17.13 11.42
CA ALA A 50 -5.64 17.16 10.40
C ALA A 50 -5.57 18.47 9.61
N GLY A 51 -5.67 18.36 8.28
CA GLY A 51 -5.54 19.48 7.35
C GLY A 51 -4.11 19.87 6.99
N GLU A 52 -3.09 19.11 7.41
CA GLU A 52 -1.72 19.32 6.94
C GLU A 52 -1.39 18.53 5.67
N GLY A 53 -2.11 17.43 5.41
CA GLY A 53 -1.81 16.53 4.30
C GLY A 53 -0.46 15.82 4.48
N ARG A 54 0.09 15.30 3.37
CA ARG A 54 1.41 14.69 3.33
C ARG A 54 2.43 15.70 2.81
N TYR A 55 3.54 15.85 3.52
CA TYR A 55 4.61 16.76 3.10
C TYR A 55 5.98 16.25 3.53
N PHE A 56 6.97 16.57 2.71
CA PHE A 56 8.37 16.24 2.96
C PHE A 56 9.08 17.43 3.59
N VAL A 57 10.07 17.13 4.45
CA VAL A 57 10.91 18.10 5.14
C VAL A 57 12.34 17.65 5.05
N ARG A 58 13.24 18.51 4.57
CA ARG A 58 14.68 18.25 4.64
C ARG A 58 15.15 18.56 6.05
N VAL A 59 15.83 17.59 6.67
CA VAL A 59 16.43 17.77 7.99
C VAL A 59 17.96 17.74 7.90
N PRO A 60 18.67 18.46 8.79
CA PRO A 60 20.13 18.45 8.79
C PRO A 60 20.72 17.07 9.04
N ASP A 61 21.92 16.82 8.51
CA ASP A 61 22.66 15.58 8.79
C ASP A 61 22.89 15.38 10.31
N GLY A 62 22.70 14.15 10.78
CA GLY A 62 22.75 13.75 12.18
C GLY A 62 21.44 13.97 12.95
N THR A 63 20.33 14.32 12.29
CA THR A 63 19.03 14.52 12.95
C THR A 63 18.28 13.21 13.17
N LEU A 64 18.41 12.27 12.24
CA LEU A 64 17.78 10.95 12.24
C LEU A 64 18.84 9.91 12.63
N ASP A 65 18.49 8.98 13.50
CA ASP A 65 19.35 7.87 13.88
C ASP A 65 19.07 6.66 12.96
N PRO A 66 19.99 6.27 12.06
CA PRO A 66 19.79 5.12 11.19
C PRO A 66 19.68 3.79 11.96
N GLU A 67 20.13 3.71 13.22
CA GLU A 67 19.97 2.52 14.05
C GLU A 67 18.52 2.32 14.52
N GLU A 68 17.67 3.36 14.49
CA GLU A 68 16.22 3.20 14.72
C GLU A 68 15.58 2.31 13.65
N ALA A 69 16.00 2.46 12.38
CA ALA A 69 15.51 1.63 11.28
C ALA A 69 15.83 0.14 11.49
N LYS A 70 17.05 -0.15 11.96
CA LYS A 70 17.53 -1.53 12.19
C LYS A 70 16.84 -2.24 13.35
N LYS A 71 16.36 -1.50 14.36
CA LYS A 71 15.62 -2.09 15.50
C LYS A 71 14.32 -2.71 15.04
N LEU A 72 13.62 -2.05 14.11
CA LEU A 72 12.37 -2.56 13.58
C LEU A 72 12.62 -3.67 12.56
N GLU A 73 13.57 -3.53 11.64
CA GLU A 73 13.95 -4.61 10.71
C GLU A 73 14.24 -5.93 11.43
N ARG A 74 15.04 -5.91 12.52
CA ARG A 74 15.31 -7.13 13.32
C ARG A 74 14.04 -7.73 13.93
N SER A 75 13.12 -6.89 14.41
CA SER A 75 11.86 -7.38 14.96
C SER A 75 10.92 -7.93 13.89
N LEU A 76 11.05 -7.45 12.65
CA LEU A 76 10.29 -7.93 11.50
C LEU A 76 10.89 -9.22 10.95
N ASP A 77 12.21 -9.34 10.83
CA ASP A 77 12.89 -10.58 10.44
C ASP A 77 12.53 -11.73 11.39
N GLU A 78 12.49 -11.44 12.70
CA GLU A 78 12.03 -12.40 13.72
C GLU A 78 10.53 -12.75 13.52
N ALA A 79 9.68 -11.77 13.24
CA ALA A 79 8.24 -11.99 13.04
C ALA A 79 7.90 -12.69 11.71
N ASP A 80 8.62 -12.41 10.63
CA ASP A 80 8.48 -13.01 9.31
C ASP A 80 9.02 -14.44 9.31
N ALA A 81 10.14 -14.72 10.00
CA ALA A 81 10.61 -16.08 10.20
C ALA A 81 9.56 -16.92 10.95
N GLU A 82 8.96 -16.38 12.02
CA GLU A 82 7.88 -17.05 12.72
C GLU A 82 6.59 -17.17 11.87
N ALA A 83 6.28 -16.18 11.01
CA ALA A 83 5.12 -16.22 10.13
C ALA A 83 5.30 -17.26 9.01
N GLN A 84 6.49 -17.36 8.41
CA GLN A 84 6.84 -18.39 7.44
C GLN A 84 6.81 -19.78 8.06
N GLU A 85 7.31 -19.95 9.28
CA GLU A 85 7.22 -21.21 10.02
C GLU A 85 5.75 -21.60 10.29
N ARG A 86 4.91 -20.65 10.72
CA ARG A 86 3.47 -20.87 10.92
C ARG A 86 2.70 -21.13 9.61
N MET A 87 3.04 -20.46 8.52
CA MET A 87 2.43 -20.70 7.21
C MET A 87 2.79 -22.09 6.69
N ALA A 88 4.04 -22.53 6.86
CA ALA A 88 4.45 -23.89 6.52
C ALA A 88 3.72 -24.94 7.37
N GLU A 89 3.55 -24.70 8.68
CA GLU A 89 2.73 -25.57 9.55
C GLU A 89 1.25 -25.59 9.15
N GLN A 90 0.70 -24.46 8.72
CA GLN A 90 -0.68 -24.34 8.29
C GLN A 90 -0.92 -25.02 6.93
N GLU A 91 0.04 -24.92 6.01
CA GLU A 91 0.03 -25.62 4.72
C GLU A 91 0.16 -27.14 4.90
N GLU A 92 1.00 -27.60 5.83
CA GLU A 92 1.07 -29.02 6.21
C GLU A 92 -0.26 -29.50 6.82
N ARG A 93 -0.88 -28.69 7.68
CA ARG A 93 -2.18 -28.98 8.31
C ARG A 93 -3.31 -29.05 7.27
N LEU A 94 -3.37 -28.11 6.33
CA LEU A 94 -4.35 -28.09 5.24
C LEU A 94 -4.16 -29.27 4.29
N THR A 95 -2.91 -29.61 3.97
CA THR A 95 -2.57 -30.76 3.13
C THR A 95 -3.03 -32.07 3.78
N LYS A 96 -2.77 -32.24 5.08
CA LYS A 96 -3.21 -33.41 5.83
C LYS A 96 -4.75 -33.49 5.90
N LEU A 97 -5.41 -32.35 6.09
CA LEU A 97 -6.86 -32.28 6.14
C LEU A 97 -7.50 -32.61 4.77
N PHE A 98 -6.88 -32.17 3.68
CA PHE A 98 -7.32 -32.50 2.32
C PHE A 98 -7.18 -33.99 2.02
N LEU A 99 -6.10 -34.64 2.48
CA LEU A 99 -5.94 -36.08 2.35
C LEU A 99 -6.99 -36.86 3.18
N ASP A 100 -7.31 -36.39 4.39
CA ASP A 100 -8.37 -36.96 5.21
C ASP A 100 -9.76 -36.79 4.54
N PHE A 101 -10.01 -35.65 3.91
CA PHE A 101 -11.23 -35.39 3.14
C PHE A 101 -11.39 -36.38 1.98
N LEU A 102 -10.32 -36.62 1.20
CA LEU A 102 -10.34 -37.60 0.13
C LEU A 102 -10.66 -39.02 0.64
N GLY A 103 -10.09 -39.40 1.79
CA GLY A 103 -10.44 -40.67 2.45
C GLY A 103 -11.90 -40.71 2.91
N ALA A 104 -12.44 -39.61 3.42
CA ALA A 104 -13.84 -39.52 3.80
C ALA A 104 -14.79 -39.58 2.59
N GLN A 105 -14.39 -39.05 1.42
CA GLN A 105 -15.14 -39.20 0.17
C GLN A 105 -15.18 -40.67 -0.29
N ASP A 106 -14.06 -41.38 -0.17
CA ASP A 106 -14.00 -42.82 -0.43
C ASP A 106 -14.92 -43.61 0.52
N ASP A 107 -15.09 -43.14 1.75
CA ASP A 107 -16.00 -43.71 2.77
C ASP A 107 -17.46 -43.20 2.66
N GLY A 108 -17.78 -42.42 1.62
CA GLY A 108 -19.16 -42.03 1.27
C GLY A 108 -19.59 -40.62 1.70
N TYR A 109 -18.67 -39.77 2.16
CA TYR A 109 -18.95 -38.34 2.38
C TYR A 109 -19.22 -37.62 1.04
N GLN A 110 -20.30 -36.83 0.98
CA GLN A 110 -20.78 -36.18 -0.26
C GLN A 110 -20.60 -34.65 -0.26
N GLY A 111 -20.13 -34.05 0.84
CA GLY A 111 -19.95 -32.60 0.95
C GLY A 111 -18.67 -32.10 0.26
N SER A 112 -18.57 -30.78 0.10
CA SER A 112 -17.37 -30.11 -0.41
C SER A 112 -16.22 -30.15 0.61
N PHE A 113 -15.01 -29.81 0.16
CA PHE A 113 -13.88 -29.68 1.07
C PHE A 113 -14.08 -28.55 2.10
N GLU A 114 -14.72 -27.44 1.71
CA GLU A 114 -15.06 -26.37 2.65
C GLU A 114 -16.08 -26.84 3.70
N GLU A 115 -17.10 -27.59 3.29
CA GLU A 115 -18.10 -28.18 4.20
C GLU A 115 -17.43 -29.18 5.15
N TYR A 116 -16.51 -30.00 4.65
CA TYR A 116 -15.74 -30.95 5.46
C TYR A 116 -14.81 -30.25 6.46
N HIS A 117 -14.18 -29.15 6.06
CA HIS A 117 -13.37 -28.31 6.95
C HIS A 117 -14.23 -27.68 8.05
N TRP A 118 -15.37 -27.11 7.67
CA TRP A 118 -16.32 -26.45 8.57
C TRP A 118 -16.93 -27.41 9.59
N ASP A 119 -17.40 -28.57 9.14
CA ASP A 119 -17.99 -29.64 9.98
C ASP A 119 -17.02 -30.14 11.06
N ARG A 120 -15.70 -30.05 10.80
CA ARG A 120 -14.66 -30.64 11.65
C ARG A 120 -13.99 -29.63 12.57
N PHE A 121 -13.96 -28.35 12.23
CA PHE A 121 -13.22 -27.32 12.98
C PHE A 121 -14.00 -26.05 13.33
N GLY A 122 -15.18 -25.78 12.75
CA GLY A 122 -15.96 -24.56 13.02
C GLY A 122 -15.19 -23.24 12.78
N GLU A 123 -15.67 -22.12 13.34
CA GLU A 123 -15.03 -20.78 13.32
C GLU A 123 -13.71 -20.70 14.11
N GLU A 124 -12.81 -21.69 14.02
CA GLU A 124 -11.42 -21.45 14.40
C GLU A 124 -10.73 -20.63 13.29
N SER A 125 -11.16 -19.37 13.15
CA SER A 125 -10.36 -18.36 12.48
C SER A 125 -9.12 -18.10 13.35
N PRO A 126 -7.90 -18.18 12.80
CA PRO A 126 -6.68 -18.08 13.59
C PRO A 126 -6.53 -16.67 14.17
N THR A 127 -6.95 -16.49 15.42
CA THR A 127 -6.66 -15.28 16.19
C THR A 127 -5.21 -15.32 16.64
N VAL A 128 -4.40 -14.40 16.11
CA VAL A 128 -3.02 -14.18 16.56
C VAL A 128 -3.05 -13.41 17.88
N PRO A 129 -2.55 -13.95 19.01
CA PRO A 129 -2.39 -13.16 20.22
C PRO A 129 -1.09 -12.36 20.13
N VAL A 130 -1.20 -11.06 19.83
CA VAL A 130 -0.05 -10.15 19.79
C VAL A 130 0.34 -9.74 21.21
N ARG A 131 1.60 -10.02 21.60
CA ARG A 131 2.20 -9.49 22.82
C ARG A 131 2.54 -8.01 22.64
N ARG A 132 2.12 -7.22 23.64
CA ARG A 132 2.44 -5.80 23.93
C ARG A 132 3.55 -5.19 23.05
N ALA A 133 3.16 -4.23 22.22
CA ALA A 133 4.07 -3.29 21.59
C ALA A 133 5.09 -2.75 22.61
N LEU A 134 6.37 -2.78 22.24
CA LEU A 134 7.43 -2.03 22.90
C LEU A 134 6.93 -0.59 23.10
N GLN A 135 6.88 -0.14 24.35
CA GLN A 135 6.50 1.23 24.69
C GLN A 135 7.56 2.16 24.10
N ALA A 136 7.23 2.78 22.97
CA ALA A 136 7.97 3.91 22.44
C ALA A 136 7.89 5.08 23.43
N SER A 137 8.91 5.92 23.44
CA SER A 137 8.97 7.08 24.31
C SER A 137 7.88 8.11 23.93
N ASP A 138 7.37 8.87 24.90
CA ASP A 138 6.37 9.93 24.69
C ASP A 138 6.82 11.05 23.71
N GLU A 139 8.08 11.08 23.27
CA GLU A 139 8.59 12.06 22.30
C GLU A 139 8.31 11.67 20.83
N ASP A 140 8.18 10.39 20.53
CA ASP A 140 7.94 9.88 19.16
C ASP A 140 6.47 9.97 18.73
N ALA A 141 5.56 10.09 19.70
CA ALA A 141 4.13 10.31 19.47
C ALA A 141 3.76 11.82 19.36
N ARG A 142 4.71 12.73 19.60
CA ARG A 142 4.44 14.18 19.52
C ARG A 142 4.41 14.64 18.06
N ILE A 143 3.26 15.17 17.66
CA ILE A 143 3.09 15.92 16.41
C ILE A 143 3.97 17.16 16.48
N VAL A 144 4.84 17.31 15.47
CA VAL A 144 5.69 18.49 15.31
C VAL A 144 4.92 19.52 14.49
N ARG A 145 4.81 20.75 15.00
CA ARG A 145 4.18 21.84 14.24
C ARG A 145 5.07 22.25 13.08
N ARG A 146 4.48 22.37 11.88
CA ARG A 146 5.15 22.95 10.72
C ARG A 146 5.68 24.35 11.06
N SER A 147 6.97 24.57 10.82
CA SER A 147 7.62 25.87 10.99
C SER A 147 7.77 26.56 9.63
N SER A 148 7.70 27.89 9.61
CA SER A 148 7.84 28.69 8.38
C SER A 148 9.23 28.68 7.78
N ASN A 149 10.23 28.19 8.53
CA ASN A 149 11.64 28.21 8.13
C ASN A 149 12.17 26.83 7.74
N GLU A 150 11.28 25.83 7.64
CA GLU A 150 11.66 24.49 7.24
C GLU A 150 11.70 24.39 5.72
N GLU A 151 12.73 23.73 5.19
CA GLU A 151 12.79 23.36 3.78
C GLU A 151 11.78 22.25 3.53
N THR A 152 10.65 22.58 2.90
CA THR A 152 9.52 21.66 2.73
C THR A 152 9.03 21.57 1.29
N VAL A 153 8.45 20.44 0.94
CA VAL A 153 7.68 20.26 -0.30
C VAL A 153 6.42 19.45 -0.01
N THR A 154 5.25 19.97 -0.39
CA THR A 154 3.98 19.27 -0.22
C THR A 154 3.86 18.15 -1.25
N ALA A 155 3.35 16.98 -0.85
CA ALA A 155 3.05 15.88 -1.77
C ALA A 155 1.76 16.17 -2.55
N SER A 156 1.88 17.00 -3.58
CA SER A 156 0.78 17.48 -4.42
C SER A 156 1.21 17.59 -5.88
N LEU A 157 0.24 17.54 -6.81
CA LEU A 157 0.51 17.64 -8.25
C LEU A 157 1.26 18.91 -8.67
N GLU A 158 1.01 20.03 -7.98
CA GLU A 158 1.68 21.32 -8.22
C GLU A 158 3.20 21.27 -8.00
N ASN A 159 3.68 20.35 -7.16
CA ASN A 159 5.09 20.22 -6.82
C ASN A 159 5.79 19.14 -7.63
N VAL A 160 5.14 18.49 -8.59
CA VAL A 160 5.80 17.50 -9.45
C VAL A 160 6.81 18.19 -10.35
N ALA A 161 8.10 17.86 -10.18
CA ALA A 161 9.20 18.59 -10.80
C ALA A 161 9.21 18.51 -12.34
N ALA A 162 9.06 17.29 -12.87
CA ALA A 162 8.92 17.01 -14.29
C ALA A 162 8.23 15.67 -14.49
N ARG A 163 7.43 15.54 -15.55
CA ARG A 163 6.86 14.24 -15.95
C ARG A 163 7.98 13.35 -16.48
N GLN A 164 8.37 12.37 -15.69
CA GLN A 164 9.42 11.41 -16.00
C GLN A 164 8.81 10.02 -16.12
N SER A 165 9.42 9.17 -16.95
CA SER A 165 8.91 7.81 -17.20
C SER A 165 9.31 6.82 -16.09
N LEU A 166 10.42 7.08 -15.39
CA LEU A 166 11.09 6.10 -14.52
C LEU A 166 10.79 6.25 -13.03
N LEU A 167 10.37 7.42 -12.57
CA LEU A 167 10.13 7.74 -11.16
C LEU A 167 9.28 9.01 -11.06
N THR A 168 8.77 9.29 -9.87
CA THR A 168 8.11 10.57 -9.56
C THR A 168 8.98 11.39 -8.61
N SER A 169 9.15 12.68 -8.95
CA SER A 169 9.94 13.63 -8.16
C SER A 169 9.11 14.83 -7.77
N LEU A 170 9.29 15.27 -6.52
CA LEU A 170 8.72 16.51 -6.02
C LEU A 170 9.80 17.57 -5.84
N SER A 171 9.44 18.82 -6.09
CA SER A 171 10.32 19.97 -6.05
C SER A 171 9.58 21.19 -5.53
N SER A 172 10.20 21.89 -4.57
CA SER A 172 9.90 23.27 -4.21
C SER A 172 11.16 24.13 -4.40
N ASP A 173 11.10 25.42 -4.06
CA ASP A 173 12.29 26.28 -4.03
C ASP A 173 13.33 25.80 -3.00
N ASP A 174 12.89 25.07 -1.97
CA ASP A 174 13.69 24.71 -0.81
C ASP A 174 14.16 23.24 -0.82
N MET A 175 13.44 22.33 -1.49
CA MET A 175 13.70 20.89 -1.42
C MET A 175 13.36 20.16 -2.70
N HIS A 176 14.18 19.17 -3.05
CA HIS A 176 13.88 18.14 -4.04
C HIS A 176 13.88 16.76 -3.38
N VAL A 177 12.91 15.93 -3.78
CA VAL A 177 12.82 14.52 -3.38
C VAL A 177 12.42 13.66 -4.56
N HIS A 178 13.10 12.53 -4.74
CA HIS A 178 12.91 11.57 -5.81
C HIS A 178 12.35 10.25 -5.28
N SER A 179 11.69 9.50 -6.16
CA SER A 179 11.16 8.16 -5.92
C SER A 179 10.16 8.10 -4.76
N VAL A 180 9.15 8.97 -4.82
CA VAL A 180 8.12 9.10 -3.77
C VAL A 180 7.00 8.07 -3.88
N GLU A 181 6.86 7.42 -5.04
CA GLU A 181 5.75 6.55 -5.42
C GLU A 181 5.45 5.43 -4.43
N ALA A 182 6.44 4.62 -4.02
CA ALA A 182 6.20 3.46 -3.15
C ALA A 182 5.75 3.87 -1.74
N LEU A 183 6.36 4.92 -1.16
CA LEU A 183 5.96 5.45 0.14
C LEU A 183 4.56 6.06 0.07
N LEU A 184 4.27 6.86 -0.97
CA LEU A 184 2.95 7.49 -1.12
C LEU A 184 1.85 6.47 -1.38
N SER A 185 2.13 5.40 -2.13
CA SER A 185 1.24 4.26 -2.31
C SER A 185 0.91 3.62 -0.95
N ALA A 186 1.93 3.31 -0.15
CA ALA A 186 1.74 2.71 1.16
C ALA A 186 0.96 3.63 2.11
N LEU A 187 1.26 4.93 2.15
CA LEU A 187 0.53 5.89 2.97
C LEU A 187 -0.94 5.99 2.55
N GLU A 188 -1.22 6.12 1.25
CA GLU A 188 -2.59 6.23 0.73
C GLU A 188 -3.42 4.96 1.01
N CYS A 189 -2.85 3.79 0.70
CA CYS A 189 -3.54 2.50 0.84
C CYS A 189 -3.64 2.04 2.30
N CYS A 190 -2.74 2.47 3.19
CA CYS A 190 -2.87 2.27 4.64
C CYS A 190 -3.70 3.36 5.35
N GLY A 191 -4.31 4.29 4.58
CA GLY A 191 -5.20 5.31 5.14
C GLY A 191 -4.51 6.48 5.84
N VAL A 192 -3.21 6.71 5.64
CA VAL A 192 -2.48 7.85 6.21
C VAL A 192 -2.64 9.08 5.31
N ASN A 193 -3.52 10.01 5.71
CA ASN A 193 -3.79 11.24 4.96
C ASN A 193 -2.89 12.40 5.39
N ASN A 194 -2.49 12.42 6.66
CA ASN A 194 -1.64 13.45 7.22
C ASN A 194 -0.34 12.82 7.71
N ALA A 195 0.79 13.26 7.17
CA ALA A 195 2.11 12.79 7.59
C ALA A 195 3.18 13.85 7.32
N ARG A 196 4.07 14.00 8.28
CA ARG A 196 5.32 14.75 8.12
C ARG A 196 6.42 13.75 7.78
N ILE A 197 7.05 13.90 6.63
CA ILE A 197 8.06 12.96 6.12
C ILE A 197 9.42 13.66 6.14
N GLU A 198 10.23 13.36 7.14
CA GLU A 198 11.55 13.94 7.32
C GLU A 198 12.57 13.14 6.52
N VAL A 199 13.40 13.82 5.73
CA VAL A 199 14.40 13.21 4.85
C VAL A 199 15.78 13.79 5.19
N GLU A 200 16.71 12.89 5.51
CA GLU A 200 18.12 13.18 5.75
C GLU A 200 18.99 12.47 4.71
N GLY A 201 20.11 13.10 4.33
CA GLY A 201 21.04 12.56 3.36
C GLY A 201 20.61 12.85 1.92
N GLY A 202 20.63 11.83 1.07
CA GLY A 202 20.36 11.94 -0.36
C GLY A 202 19.04 12.62 -0.72
N GLY A 203 18.89 12.96 -2.00
CA GLY A 203 17.65 13.53 -2.56
C GLY A 203 16.62 12.49 -2.96
N GLU A 204 16.84 11.20 -2.71
CA GLU A 204 15.99 10.09 -3.17
C GLU A 204 15.63 9.20 -1.99
N LEU A 205 14.36 8.77 -1.91
CA LEU A 205 13.92 7.87 -0.85
C LEU A 205 14.56 6.47 -1.02
N PRO A 206 14.79 5.73 0.08
CA PRO A 206 15.27 4.36 0.04
C PRO A 206 14.36 3.43 -0.77
N THR A 207 14.95 2.61 -1.63
CA THR A 207 14.23 1.64 -2.45
C THR A 207 13.84 0.37 -1.69
N LEU A 208 14.54 0.06 -0.60
CA LEU A 208 14.33 -1.18 0.18
C LEU A 208 14.48 -2.42 -0.72
N ASP A 209 13.47 -3.29 -0.74
CA ASP A 209 13.40 -4.46 -1.62
C ASP A 209 12.83 -4.13 -3.02
N GLY A 210 12.55 -2.86 -3.31
CA GLY A 210 11.93 -2.41 -4.56
C GLY A 210 10.41 -2.56 -4.61
N SER A 211 9.78 -2.95 -3.50
CA SER A 211 8.33 -2.98 -3.33
C SER A 211 7.86 -1.86 -2.38
N ALA A 212 6.56 -1.82 -2.08
CA ALA A 212 6.02 -0.95 -1.04
C ALA A 212 5.91 -1.64 0.34
N MET A 213 6.29 -2.92 0.43
CA MET A 213 6.09 -3.75 1.62
C MET A 213 6.80 -3.18 2.84
N GLY A 214 8.08 -2.82 2.72
CA GLY A 214 8.83 -2.23 3.84
C GLY A 214 8.13 -1.00 4.43
N TRP A 215 7.56 -0.15 3.58
CA TRP A 215 6.77 1.02 4.00
C TRP A 215 5.45 0.61 4.65
N ALA A 216 4.70 -0.29 4.02
CA ALA A 216 3.41 -0.76 4.52
C ALA A 216 3.55 -1.41 5.90
N ILE A 217 4.53 -2.29 6.09
CA ILE A 217 4.81 -2.95 7.37
C ILE A 217 5.09 -1.92 8.46
N ASN A 218 5.94 -0.92 8.16
CA ASN A 218 6.26 0.15 9.09
C ASN A 218 5.03 0.95 9.51
N ILE A 219 4.15 1.30 8.56
CA ILE A 219 2.90 2.03 8.84
C ILE A 219 1.96 1.19 9.72
N ILE A 220 1.84 -0.09 9.41
CA ILE A 220 1.00 -1.04 10.14
C ILE A 220 1.51 -1.19 11.58
N VAL A 221 2.82 -1.35 11.78
CA VAL A 221 3.43 -1.44 13.12
C VAL A 221 3.38 -0.12 13.88
N ALA A 222 3.46 1.00 13.16
CA ALA A 222 3.26 2.33 13.71
C ALA A 222 1.82 2.53 14.22
N GLY A 223 0.84 1.90 13.57
CA GLY A 223 -0.58 2.11 13.82
C GLY A 223 -1.08 3.42 13.21
N VAL A 224 -2.37 3.47 12.90
CA VAL A 224 -3.03 4.64 12.30
C VAL A 224 -4.25 4.99 13.14
N HIS A 225 -4.48 6.28 13.35
CA HIS A 225 -5.64 6.78 14.10
C HIS A 225 -6.20 8.06 13.47
N ALA A 226 -7.39 8.47 13.93
CA ALA A 226 -8.00 9.72 13.49
C ALA A 226 -7.09 10.92 13.81
N ALA A 227 -6.84 11.76 12.82
CA ALA A 227 -6.07 12.99 12.97
C ALA A 227 -6.94 14.10 13.58
N TYR A 228 -6.33 14.93 14.42
CA TYR A 228 -6.99 16.04 15.08
C TYR A 228 -6.41 17.39 14.60
N PRO A 229 -7.20 18.48 14.57
CA PRO A 229 -6.69 19.81 14.27
C PRO A 229 -5.65 20.28 15.30
N SER A 230 -4.77 21.21 14.90
CA SER A 230 -3.76 21.81 15.81
C SER A 230 -4.34 22.77 16.86
N ALA A 231 -5.60 23.19 16.68
CA ALA A 231 -6.36 24.04 17.60
C ALA A 231 -7.02 23.20 18.72
N LYS A 232 -7.56 23.86 19.77
CA LYS A 232 -8.22 23.19 20.93
C LYS A 232 -9.46 22.33 20.60
N SER A 233 -9.79 22.12 19.32
CA SER A 233 -10.86 21.21 18.92
C SER A 233 -10.45 19.77 19.22
N GLN A 234 -11.33 18.98 19.83
CA GLN A 234 -11.12 17.55 20.08
C GLN A 234 -11.87 16.65 19.10
N GLU A 235 -12.44 17.22 18.04
CA GLU A 235 -13.19 16.48 17.02
C GLU A 235 -12.29 16.17 15.82
N PRO A 236 -12.29 14.92 15.33
CA PRO A 236 -11.59 14.56 14.10
C PRO A 236 -12.29 15.20 12.88
N GLN A 237 -11.51 15.56 11.86
CA GLN A 237 -12.06 16.19 10.65
C GLN A 237 -12.50 15.13 9.63
N ALA A 238 -13.64 15.35 8.99
CA ALA A 238 -14.12 14.48 7.91
C ALA A 238 -13.09 14.38 6.77
N LEU A 239 -12.98 13.19 6.21
CA LEU A 239 -12.20 12.92 5.01
C LEU A 239 -13.15 12.98 3.81
N ARG A 240 -12.70 13.61 2.72
CA ARG A 240 -13.43 13.62 1.46
C ARG A 240 -12.72 12.77 0.40
N GLN A 241 -13.46 12.34 -0.60
CA GLN A 241 -12.91 11.59 -1.72
C GLN A 241 -13.55 12.06 -3.02
N LEU A 242 -12.75 12.14 -4.07
CA LEU A 242 -13.24 12.55 -5.37
C LEU A 242 -14.10 11.43 -5.97
N LYS A 243 -15.32 11.73 -6.40
CA LYS A 243 -16.24 10.82 -7.11
C LYS A 243 -16.61 11.42 -8.47
N PRO A 244 -15.76 11.22 -9.50
CA PRO A 244 -16.01 11.76 -10.83
C PRO A 244 -17.31 11.24 -11.43
N SER A 245 -18.09 12.14 -12.02
CA SER A 245 -19.35 11.81 -12.69
C SER A 245 -19.19 11.49 -14.18
N GLN A 246 -18.00 11.73 -14.76
CA GLN A 246 -17.70 11.55 -16.18
C GLN A 246 -16.45 10.68 -16.36
N MET A 247 -16.39 9.99 -17.50
CA MET A 247 -15.20 9.24 -17.90
C MET A 247 -14.05 10.18 -18.22
N VAL A 248 -12.84 9.85 -17.75
CA VAL A 248 -11.61 10.58 -18.05
C VAL A 248 -10.59 9.61 -18.61
N THR A 249 -9.96 9.96 -19.73
CA THR A 249 -8.99 9.10 -20.42
C THR A 249 -7.79 9.91 -20.86
N VAL A 250 -6.59 9.37 -20.63
CA VAL A 250 -5.33 9.84 -21.25
C VAL A 250 -4.68 8.68 -21.98
N SER A 251 -3.94 8.96 -23.05
CA SER A 251 -3.25 7.93 -23.83
C SER A 251 -2.01 8.46 -24.52
N LYS A 252 -1.01 7.58 -24.68
CA LYS A 252 0.24 7.88 -25.36
C LYS A 252 0.73 6.62 -26.09
N GLY A 253 0.60 6.63 -27.42
CA GLY A 253 0.87 5.44 -28.22
C GLY A 253 -0.11 4.33 -27.86
N ASP A 254 0.40 3.15 -27.50
CA ASP A 254 -0.41 1.99 -27.09
C ASP A 254 -0.74 1.99 -25.59
N SER A 255 -0.17 2.91 -24.80
CA SER A 255 -0.44 3.04 -23.36
C SER A 255 -1.64 3.95 -23.09
N TYR A 256 -2.45 3.60 -22.09
CA TYR A 256 -3.60 4.43 -21.69
C TYR A 256 -3.91 4.31 -20.19
N ILE A 257 -4.62 5.31 -19.67
CA ILE A 257 -5.33 5.23 -18.39
C ILE A 257 -6.73 5.78 -18.59
N THR A 258 -7.74 5.06 -18.12
CA THR A 258 -9.14 5.50 -18.12
C THR A 258 -9.75 5.32 -16.74
N LEU A 259 -10.47 6.33 -16.25
CA LEU A 259 -11.44 6.15 -15.17
C LEU A 259 -12.84 6.08 -15.74
N TYR A 260 -13.55 5.03 -15.37
CA TYR A 260 -14.98 4.88 -15.54
C TYR A 260 -15.68 5.25 -14.23
N PRO A 261 -16.65 6.17 -14.24
CA PRO A 261 -17.48 6.45 -13.06
C PRO A 261 -18.11 5.18 -12.51
N SER A 262 -17.99 4.97 -11.21
CA SER A 262 -18.54 3.83 -10.47
C SER A 262 -18.90 4.27 -9.05
N ASP A 263 -19.65 3.44 -8.33
CA ASP A 263 -19.92 3.63 -6.91
C ASP A 263 -18.82 3.07 -6.01
N THR A 264 -17.93 2.25 -6.57
CA THR A 264 -16.80 1.61 -5.87
C THR A 264 -15.47 1.99 -6.50
N LEU A 265 -14.40 1.92 -5.71
CA LEU A 265 -13.03 2.09 -6.19
C LEU A 265 -12.46 0.74 -6.61
N LYS A 266 -12.13 0.60 -7.89
CA LYS A 266 -11.44 -0.55 -8.46
C LYS A 266 -10.29 -0.11 -9.34
N ILE A 267 -9.15 -0.78 -9.26
CA ILE A 267 -7.97 -0.51 -10.07
C ILE A 267 -7.60 -1.77 -10.83
N SER A 268 -7.48 -1.67 -12.15
CA SER A 268 -7.03 -2.74 -13.04
C SER A 268 -5.80 -2.27 -13.81
N CYS A 269 -4.64 -2.83 -13.53
CA CYS A 269 -3.42 -2.54 -14.28
C CYS A 269 -3.05 -3.72 -15.17
N GLY A 270 -2.62 -3.41 -16.39
CA GLY A 270 -2.15 -4.39 -17.36
C GLY A 270 -0.81 -3.99 -17.97
N VAL A 271 0.01 -5.00 -18.22
CA VAL A 271 1.28 -4.85 -18.94
C VAL A 271 1.30 -5.77 -20.16
N ASP A 272 1.89 -5.32 -21.27
CA ASP A 272 2.22 -6.14 -22.44
C ASP A 272 3.69 -5.92 -22.81
N HIS A 273 4.52 -6.86 -22.38
CA HIS A 273 5.95 -6.94 -22.70
C HIS A 273 6.26 -8.21 -23.49
N ALA A 274 5.28 -8.83 -24.15
CA ALA A 274 5.47 -10.13 -24.80
C ALA A 274 6.53 -10.14 -25.92
N LYS A 275 6.86 -8.97 -26.49
CA LYS A 275 7.87 -8.84 -27.56
C LYS A 275 9.28 -8.73 -26.99
N GLU A 276 9.48 -7.91 -25.97
CA GLU A 276 10.79 -7.58 -25.39
C GLU A 276 11.17 -8.42 -24.16
N ALA A 277 10.19 -8.92 -23.42
CA ALA A 277 10.35 -9.73 -22.21
C ALA A 277 9.28 -10.84 -22.17
N PRO A 278 9.44 -11.95 -22.93
CA PRO A 278 8.45 -13.03 -23.00
C PRO A 278 8.03 -13.62 -21.64
N ILE A 279 8.92 -13.63 -20.65
CA ILE A 279 8.59 -14.08 -19.28
C ILE A 279 7.56 -13.19 -18.58
N ILE A 280 7.60 -11.87 -18.81
CA ILE A 280 6.57 -10.95 -18.31
C ILE A 280 5.31 -11.14 -19.14
N GLY A 281 5.46 -11.22 -20.46
CA GLY A 281 4.34 -11.52 -21.35
C GLY A 281 3.24 -10.47 -21.25
N ARG A 282 2.00 -10.93 -21.14
CA ARG A 282 0.81 -10.10 -20.97
C ARG A 282 0.14 -10.44 -19.65
N GLN A 283 0.04 -9.46 -18.78
CA GLN A 283 -0.51 -9.65 -17.44
C GLN A 283 -1.55 -8.57 -17.17
N TRP A 284 -2.55 -8.94 -16.37
CA TRP A 284 -3.52 -8.02 -15.81
C TRP A 284 -3.75 -8.41 -14.36
N PHE A 285 -3.83 -7.41 -13.50
CA PHE A 285 -4.30 -7.61 -12.13
C PHE A 285 -5.35 -6.55 -11.78
N SER A 286 -6.36 -6.95 -11.01
CA SER A 286 -7.42 -6.07 -10.56
C SER A 286 -7.57 -6.14 -9.05
N TRP A 287 -7.75 -4.99 -8.42
CA TRP A 287 -7.81 -4.86 -6.97
C TRP A 287 -8.81 -3.77 -6.55
N ALA A 288 -9.54 -4.02 -5.47
CA ALA A 288 -10.42 -3.04 -4.84
C ALA A 288 -9.84 -2.66 -3.47
N PRO A 289 -9.15 -1.50 -3.34
CA PRO A 289 -8.39 -1.10 -2.14
C PRO A 289 -9.09 -1.13 -0.78
N PHE A 290 -10.41 -1.21 -0.82
CA PHE A 290 -11.35 -0.89 0.25
C PHE A 290 -12.47 -1.92 0.38
N GLU A 291 -12.40 -2.98 -0.43
CA GLU A 291 -13.22 -4.18 -0.34
C GLU A 291 -12.31 -5.39 -0.01
N ASP A 292 -11.06 -5.37 -0.49
CA ASP A 292 -10.02 -6.34 -0.18
C ASP A 292 -9.04 -5.78 0.86
N GLU A 293 -9.10 -6.24 2.12
CA GLU A 293 -8.30 -5.73 3.27
C GLU A 293 -6.78 -6.00 3.19
N HIS A 294 -6.27 -6.40 2.03
CA HIS A 294 -4.98 -7.05 1.94
C HIS A 294 -3.97 -6.27 1.09
N TYR A 295 -3.95 -4.93 1.11
CA TYR A 295 -2.86 -4.16 0.46
C TYR A 295 -1.48 -4.72 0.85
N ARG A 296 -1.29 -5.04 2.14
CA ARG A 296 -0.08 -5.68 2.67
C ARG A 296 0.30 -6.97 1.92
N TRP A 297 -0.66 -7.82 1.61
CA TRP A 297 -0.40 -9.18 1.09
C TRP A 297 -0.53 -9.30 -0.42
N LEU A 298 -1.44 -8.53 -1.03
CA LEU A 298 -1.80 -8.63 -2.43
C LEU A 298 -1.06 -7.64 -3.32
N ILE A 299 -0.67 -6.47 -2.80
CA ILE A 299 -0.12 -5.40 -3.61
C ILE A 299 1.28 -5.03 -3.15
N SER A 300 1.44 -4.65 -1.88
CA SER A 300 2.67 -4.07 -1.35
C SER A 300 3.95 -4.88 -1.60
N PRO A 301 3.95 -6.24 -1.63
CA PRO A 301 5.16 -7.03 -1.88
C PRO A 301 5.62 -7.03 -3.34
N ALA A 302 4.83 -6.50 -4.28
CA ALA A 302 5.17 -6.57 -5.70
C ALA A 302 6.35 -5.64 -6.02
N ARG A 303 7.50 -6.22 -6.36
CA ARG A 303 8.72 -5.44 -6.62
C ARG A 303 8.74 -4.83 -8.01
N THR A 304 9.54 -3.78 -8.14
CA THR A 304 9.88 -3.17 -9.42
C THR A 304 10.57 -4.18 -10.33
N PHE A 305 10.55 -3.90 -11.63
CA PHE A 305 11.03 -4.85 -12.62
C PHE A 305 11.71 -4.19 -13.81
N PHE A 306 12.65 -4.92 -14.43
CA PHE A 306 13.31 -4.55 -15.66
C PHE A 306 13.02 -5.57 -16.75
N THR A 307 12.72 -5.07 -17.95
CA THR A 307 12.36 -5.92 -19.11
C THR A 307 13.56 -6.64 -19.72
N SER A 308 14.79 -6.27 -19.40
CA SER A 308 15.99 -7.02 -19.80
C SER A 308 17.24 -6.60 -19.03
N MET A 309 18.22 -7.51 -18.95
CA MET A 309 19.59 -7.16 -18.52
C MET A 309 20.23 -6.06 -19.38
N LYS A 310 19.88 -5.98 -20.66
CA LYS A 310 20.34 -4.89 -21.55
C LYS A 310 19.82 -3.54 -21.08
N ASN A 311 18.54 -3.46 -20.73
CA ASN A 311 17.92 -2.25 -20.19
C ASN A 311 18.60 -1.81 -18.88
N VAL A 312 18.96 -2.75 -18.00
CA VAL A 312 19.74 -2.49 -16.79
C VAL A 312 21.11 -1.85 -17.13
N PHE A 313 21.87 -2.43 -18.06
CA PHE A 313 23.17 -1.86 -18.46
C PHE A 313 23.02 -0.47 -19.10
N GLU A 314 22.01 -0.26 -19.94
CA GLU A 314 21.74 1.03 -20.57
C GLU A 314 21.40 2.12 -19.55
N LEU A 315 20.58 1.80 -18.54
CA LEU A 315 20.24 2.73 -17.45
C LEU A 315 21.48 3.04 -16.59
N ARG A 316 22.27 2.04 -16.21
CA ARG A 316 23.53 2.24 -15.48
C ARG A 316 24.52 3.12 -16.25
N ALA A 317 24.65 2.91 -17.55
CA ALA A 317 25.53 3.72 -18.40
C ALA A 317 25.10 5.20 -18.48
N ARG A 318 23.82 5.50 -18.23
CA ARG A 318 23.27 6.86 -18.14
C ARG A 318 23.34 7.44 -16.72
N GLY A 319 23.94 6.73 -15.78
CA GLY A 319 24.04 7.15 -14.39
C GLY A 319 22.76 6.98 -13.58
N LEU A 320 21.84 6.13 -14.04
CA LEU A 320 20.63 5.72 -13.33
C LEU A 320 20.82 4.34 -12.70
N ILE A 321 19.89 3.95 -11.83
CA ILE A 321 19.84 2.67 -11.10
C ILE A 321 21.17 2.30 -10.39
N LYS A 322 21.94 3.31 -9.94
CA LYS A 322 23.26 3.14 -9.32
C LYS A 322 23.19 2.32 -8.03
N GLY A 323 22.11 2.49 -7.27
CA GLY A 323 21.81 1.76 -6.04
C GLY A 323 21.13 0.41 -6.26
N GLY A 324 20.78 0.05 -7.50
CA GLY A 324 20.07 -1.19 -7.80
C GLY A 324 20.86 -2.43 -7.39
N THR A 325 20.24 -3.29 -6.59
CA THR A 325 20.77 -4.61 -6.22
C THR A 325 19.88 -5.70 -6.83
N VAL A 326 20.37 -6.94 -6.84
CA VAL A 326 19.60 -8.07 -7.39
C VAL A 326 18.31 -8.32 -6.60
N GLY A 327 18.32 -8.10 -5.28
CA GLY A 327 17.12 -8.26 -4.44
C GLY A 327 16.10 -7.13 -4.56
N ALA A 328 16.47 -6.00 -5.17
CA ALA A 328 15.63 -4.81 -5.25
C ALA A 328 14.75 -4.76 -6.51
N ALA A 329 14.88 -5.70 -7.45
CA ALA A 329 14.08 -5.71 -8.67
C ALA A 329 14.03 -7.08 -9.34
N LEU A 330 12.89 -7.42 -9.93
CA LEU A 330 12.81 -8.51 -10.88
C LEU A 330 13.51 -8.15 -12.19
N ILE A 331 14.26 -9.07 -12.79
CA ILE A 331 14.91 -8.82 -14.08
C ILE A 331 14.56 -9.92 -15.05
N ALA A 332 13.91 -9.56 -16.15
CA ALA A 332 13.60 -10.50 -17.22
C ALA A 332 14.87 -10.92 -17.97
N TYR A 333 14.98 -12.22 -18.25
CA TYR A 333 16.07 -12.86 -18.96
C TYR A 333 15.54 -13.87 -19.99
N GLY A 334 15.08 -13.33 -21.13
CA GLY A 334 14.46 -14.13 -22.18
C GLY A 334 13.12 -14.71 -21.75
N HIS A 335 13.04 -16.04 -21.63
CA HIS A 335 11.84 -16.77 -21.22
C HIS A 335 11.81 -17.11 -19.72
N GLY A 336 12.73 -16.57 -18.93
CA GLY A 336 12.78 -16.76 -17.48
C GLY A 336 13.20 -15.50 -16.75
N TRP A 337 13.16 -15.56 -15.42
CA TRP A 337 13.68 -14.52 -14.54
C TRP A 337 15.17 -14.74 -14.27
N TYR A 338 15.91 -13.65 -14.07
CA TYR A 338 17.34 -13.73 -13.73
C TYR A 338 17.56 -14.41 -12.36
N GLU A 339 16.75 -14.05 -11.36
CA GLU A 339 16.64 -14.75 -10.08
C GLU A 339 15.17 -15.13 -9.84
N PRO A 340 14.75 -16.36 -10.15
CA PRO A 340 13.35 -16.78 -10.01
C PRO A 340 12.89 -16.85 -8.55
N ASP A 341 13.80 -17.21 -7.63
CA ASP A 341 13.51 -17.35 -6.19
C ASP A 341 13.12 -16.02 -5.52
N LEU A 342 13.32 -14.90 -6.21
CA LEU A 342 12.87 -13.62 -5.72
C LEU A 342 11.35 -13.52 -5.79
N LEU A 343 10.69 -13.99 -6.85
CA LEU A 343 9.27 -13.75 -7.13
C LEU A 343 8.37 -13.95 -5.91
N HIS A 344 7.55 -12.94 -5.63
CA HIS A 344 6.47 -13.01 -4.66
C HIS A 344 5.15 -13.40 -5.34
N PHE A 345 4.97 -13.06 -6.63
CA PHE A 345 3.79 -13.47 -7.40
C PHE A 345 4.19 -14.01 -8.78
N GLU A 346 4.10 -15.33 -8.95
CA GLU A 346 4.55 -16.00 -10.18
C GLU A 346 3.81 -15.54 -11.45
N ALA A 347 2.53 -15.17 -11.32
CA ALA A 347 1.66 -14.90 -12.47
C ALA A 347 1.63 -13.42 -12.91
N ASP A 348 1.74 -12.48 -11.97
CA ASP A 348 1.29 -11.10 -12.18
C ASP A 348 2.03 -10.03 -11.33
N GLU A 349 3.20 -10.33 -10.76
CA GLU A 349 3.97 -9.37 -9.94
C GLU A 349 4.24 -8.03 -10.68
N PRO A 350 4.65 -8.00 -11.96
CA PRO A 350 4.78 -6.75 -12.71
C PRO A 350 3.47 -5.92 -12.82
N ALA A 351 2.32 -6.58 -13.00
CA ALA A 351 1.03 -5.89 -13.07
C ALA A 351 0.61 -5.33 -11.70
N ARG A 352 0.89 -6.06 -10.60
CA ARG A 352 0.68 -5.58 -9.22
C ARG A 352 1.60 -4.41 -8.88
N HIS A 353 2.86 -4.45 -9.31
CA HIS A 353 3.78 -3.32 -9.12
C HIS A 353 3.27 -2.07 -9.84
N LYS A 354 2.66 -2.20 -11.02
CA LYS A 354 2.02 -1.07 -11.70
C LYS A 354 0.83 -0.48 -10.93
N ILE A 355 0.16 -1.26 -10.07
CA ILE A 355 -0.81 -0.73 -9.12
C ILE A 355 -0.13 0.09 -8.02
N ILE A 356 1.03 -0.34 -7.50
CA ILE A 356 1.83 0.46 -6.55
C ILE A 356 2.19 1.81 -7.18
N ASP A 357 2.78 1.80 -8.38
CA ASP A 357 3.16 3.01 -9.11
C ASP A 357 1.97 3.95 -9.30
N LEU A 358 0.86 3.43 -9.84
CA LEU A 358 -0.33 4.21 -10.13
C LEU A 358 -0.95 4.79 -8.86
N THR A 359 -1.08 4.00 -7.79
CA THR A 359 -1.65 4.46 -6.53
C THR A 359 -0.76 5.51 -5.84
N GLY A 360 0.56 5.34 -5.91
CA GLY A 360 1.52 6.31 -5.41
C GLY A 360 1.48 7.64 -6.16
N ASP A 361 1.39 7.60 -7.48
CA ASP A 361 1.27 8.81 -8.30
C ASP A 361 -0.10 9.49 -8.12
N LEU A 362 -1.18 8.71 -8.06
CA LEU A 362 -2.53 9.24 -7.78
C LEU A 362 -2.67 9.77 -6.36
N ALA A 363 -1.85 9.34 -5.41
CA ALA A 363 -1.82 9.92 -4.06
C ALA A 363 -1.49 11.43 -4.09
N LEU A 364 -0.88 11.94 -5.17
CA LEU A 364 -0.60 13.37 -5.35
C LEU A 364 -1.83 14.20 -5.75
N LEU A 365 -2.94 13.57 -6.15
CA LEU A 365 -4.25 14.25 -6.26
C LEU A 365 -4.78 14.72 -4.92
N ALA A 366 -4.31 14.12 -3.82
CA ALA A 366 -4.77 14.48 -2.49
C ALA A 366 -4.47 15.95 -2.19
N THR A 367 -5.47 16.64 -1.67
CA THR A 367 -5.34 17.95 -1.05
C THR A 367 -5.61 17.79 0.46
N PRO A 368 -5.26 18.77 1.30
CA PRO A 368 -5.56 18.69 2.72
C PRO A 368 -7.01 18.33 3.01
N GLY A 369 -7.22 17.16 3.62
CA GLY A 369 -8.54 16.62 3.94
C GLY A 369 -9.22 15.80 2.84
N THR A 370 -8.52 15.43 1.78
CA THR A 370 -9.03 14.49 0.76
C THR A 370 -8.13 13.26 0.60
N ARG A 371 -8.71 12.17 0.09
CA ARG A 371 -7.94 11.06 -0.51
C ARG A 371 -7.45 11.43 -1.90
N GLY A 372 -6.38 10.78 -2.34
CA GLY A 372 -5.86 10.91 -3.70
C GLY A 372 -6.54 9.95 -4.68
N LEU A 373 -6.94 8.77 -4.24
CA LEU A 373 -7.60 7.79 -5.11
C LEU A 373 -9.07 8.19 -5.39
N PRO A 374 -9.45 8.48 -6.65
CA PRO A 374 -10.84 8.80 -6.98
C PRO A 374 -11.71 7.54 -6.99
N ILE A 375 -12.99 7.66 -6.61
CA ILE A 375 -13.98 6.58 -6.69
C ILE A 375 -14.34 6.34 -8.16
N GLY A 376 -14.22 5.11 -8.62
CA GLY A 376 -14.36 4.74 -10.02
C GLY A 376 -13.60 3.45 -10.34
N HIS A 377 -13.82 2.91 -11.53
CA HIS A 377 -12.97 1.85 -12.05
C HIS A 377 -11.87 2.46 -12.91
N ILE A 378 -10.64 2.43 -12.41
CA ILE A 378 -9.44 2.88 -13.12
C ILE A 378 -8.84 1.69 -13.87
N THR A 379 -8.71 1.80 -15.19
CA THR A 379 -7.97 0.85 -16.03
C THR A 379 -6.72 1.51 -16.57
N ALA A 380 -5.56 0.89 -16.35
CA ALA A 380 -4.28 1.37 -16.85
C ALA A 380 -3.58 0.26 -17.65
N HIS A 381 -3.11 0.58 -18.85
CA HIS A 381 -2.36 -0.36 -19.69
C HIS A 381 -1.02 0.23 -20.09
N ASN A 382 0.07 -0.47 -19.79
CA ASN A 382 1.44 -0.04 -20.10
C ASN A 382 1.73 1.41 -19.64
N ALA A 383 1.11 1.84 -18.55
CA ALA A 383 1.27 3.18 -18.01
C ALA A 383 2.60 3.32 -17.25
N ASP A 384 3.29 4.43 -17.49
CA ASP A 384 4.47 4.85 -16.75
C ASP A 384 4.13 6.05 -15.84
N HIS A 385 5.07 6.47 -15.01
CA HIS A 385 4.85 7.60 -14.09
C HIS A 385 4.43 8.89 -14.84
N ALA A 386 4.97 9.12 -16.04
CA ALA A 386 4.60 10.29 -16.83
C ALA A 386 3.12 10.26 -17.22
N LEU A 387 2.60 9.11 -17.65
CA LEU A 387 1.18 8.93 -17.98
C LEU A 387 0.30 8.94 -16.73
N ASN A 388 0.76 8.39 -15.61
CA ASN A 388 0.06 8.44 -14.33
C ASN A 388 -0.15 9.90 -13.87
N ILE A 389 0.89 10.73 -13.93
CA ILE A 389 0.81 12.15 -13.59
C ILE A 389 -0.03 12.92 -14.60
N GLU A 390 0.06 12.61 -15.90
CA GLU A 390 -0.82 13.21 -16.92
C GLU A 390 -2.29 12.90 -16.65
N PHE A 391 -2.60 11.65 -16.28
CA PHE A 391 -3.93 11.23 -15.87
C PHE A 391 -4.40 11.96 -14.61
N ALA A 392 -3.55 12.07 -13.59
CA ALA A 392 -3.86 12.81 -12.38
C ALA A 392 -4.19 14.30 -12.67
N VAL A 393 -3.41 14.96 -13.54
CA VAL A 393 -3.73 16.33 -13.98
C VAL A 393 -5.07 16.38 -14.72
N ALA A 394 -5.34 15.44 -15.63
CA ALA A 394 -6.62 15.38 -16.34
C ALA A 394 -7.81 15.19 -15.38
N MET A 395 -7.65 14.38 -14.32
CA MET A 395 -8.65 14.24 -13.26
C MET A 395 -8.90 15.57 -12.52
N GLN A 396 -7.83 16.29 -12.16
CA GLN A 396 -7.95 17.59 -11.48
C GLN A 396 -8.65 18.63 -12.37
N GLU A 397 -8.42 18.62 -13.69
CA GLU A 397 -9.06 19.54 -14.63
C GLU A 397 -10.51 19.17 -14.94
N ALA A 398 -10.85 17.88 -14.95
CA ALA A 398 -12.19 17.38 -15.26
C ALA A 398 -13.17 17.48 -14.10
N CYS A 399 -12.68 17.59 -12.86
CA CYS A 399 -13.49 17.58 -11.65
C CYS A 399 -13.49 18.92 -10.91
N SER A 400 -14.50 19.10 -10.05
CA SER A 400 -14.70 20.30 -9.25
C SER A 400 -14.97 19.93 -7.77
N GLU A 401 -15.07 20.93 -6.89
CA GLU A 401 -15.44 20.70 -5.48
C GLU A 401 -16.79 19.99 -5.30
N GLN A 402 -17.70 20.05 -6.28
CA GLN A 402 -18.99 19.36 -6.23
C GLN A 402 -18.89 17.85 -6.41
N ASP A 403 -17.79 17.38 -7.00
CA ASP A 403 -17.53 15.95 -7.23
C ASP A 403 -16.92 15.28 -5.99
N TYR A 404 -16.59 16.03 -4.93
CA TYR A 404 -16.10 15.45 -3.68
C TYR A 404 -17.26 15.03 -2.78
N VAL A 405 -17.19 13.78 -2.33
CA VAL A 405 -18.12 13.20 -1.34
C VAL A 405 -17.38 12.97 -0.03
N GLU A 406 -18.12 12.91 1.09
CA GLU A 406 -17.54 12.40 2.34
C GLU A 406 -17.11 10.95 2.12
N ALA A 407 -15.92 10.60 2.59
CA ALA A 407 -15.43 9.23 2.54
C ALA A 407 -16.37 8.37 3.38
N ALA A 408 -16.99 7.38 2.75
CA ALA A 408 -17.92 6.50 3.43
C ALA A 408 -17.18 5.73 4.54
N PRO A 409 -17.78 5.56 5.73
CA PRO A 409 -17.30 4.57 6.68
C PRO A 409 -17.40 3.22 5.98
N GLN A 410 -16.27 2.55 5.80
CA GLN A 410 -16.28 1.14 5.41
C GLN A 410 -16.76 0.37 6.62
N LEU A 411 -18.06 0.10 6.67
CA LEU A 411 -18.56 -1.03 7.43
C LEU A 411 -17.86 -2.24 6.80
N LEU A 412 -17.10 -2.99 7.62
CA LEU A 412 -16.84 -4.39 7.31
C LEU A 412 -18.14 -4.99 6.80
N PRO A 413 -18.15 -5.84 5.76
CA PRO A 413 -19.32 -6.66 5.52
C PRO A 413 -19.61 -7.35 6.85
N GLN A 414 -20.64 -6.87 7.56
CA GLN A 414 -21.21 -7.66 8.63
C GLN A 414 -21.61 -8.93 7.93
N GLY A 415 -21.00 -10.05 8.31
CA GLY A 415 -21.45 -11.37 7.89
C GLY A 415 -22.96 -11.34 7.88
N SER A 416 -23.51 -11.71 6.74
CA SER A 416 -24.88 -11.50 6.28
C SER A 416 -25.96 -11.89 7.29
N GLU A 417 -26.18 -11.09 8.33
CA GLU A 417 -27.32 -11.26 9.25
C GLU A 417 -28.64 -11.12 8.47
N GLU A 418 -28.67 -10.29 7.41
CA GLU A 418 -29.84 -10.17 6.52
C GLU A 418 -30.05 -11.40 5.61
N GLU A 419 -29.02 -12.18 5.26
CA GLU A 419 -29.21 -13.43 4.50
C GLU A 419 -29.56 -14.61 5.41
N GLU A 420 -29.03 -14.64 6.64
CA GLU A 420 -29.40 -15.65 7.65
C GLU A 420 -30.84 -15.46 8.14
N GLU A 421 -31.31 -14.22 8.38
CA GLU A 421 -32.71 -13.95 8.74
C GLU A 421 -33.68 -14.29 7.59
N GLN A 422 -33.29 -14.03 6.33
CA GLN A 422 -34.10 -14.39 5.17
C GLN A 422 -34.13 -15.90 4.92
N GLN A 423 -33.04 -16.62 5.16
CA GLN A 423 -33.00 -18.08 5.06
C GLN A 423 -33.75 -18.76 6.21
N GLN A 424 -33.68 -18.25 7.45
CA GLN A 424 -34.48 -18.76 8.58
C GLN A 424 -35.97 -18.51 8.39
N GLN A 425 -36.37 -17.33 7.89
CA GLN A 425 -37.78 -17.06 7.58
C GLN A 425 -38.33 -17.92 6.43
N GLN A 426 -37.49 -18.30 5.46
CA GLN A 426 -37.89 -19.25 4.42
C GLN A 426 -38.01 -20.69 4.93
N GLN A 427 -37.11 -21.12 5.82
CA GLN A 427 -37.19 -22.47 6.42
C GLN A 427 -38.41 -22.62 7.34
N GLU A 428 -38.76 -21.60 8.12
CA GLU A 428 -39.95 -21.62 8.98
C GLU A 428 -41.29 -21.56 8.21
N GLN A 429 -41.30 -21.08 6.97
CA GLN A 429 -42.50 -21.08 6.11
C GLN A 429 -42.69 -22.39 5.31
N THR A 430 -41.68 -23.27 5.32
CA THR A 430 -41.71 -24.57 4.62
C THR A 430 -41.78 -25.79 5.54
N ALA A 431 -41.84 -25.59 6.86
CA ALA A 431 -42.15 -26.60 7.87
C ALA A 431 -43.62 -26.47 8.32
#